data_AF-A0A7V0UKU7-F1
#
_entry.id   AF-A0A7V0UKU7-F1
#
_cell.length_a   1.000
_cell.length_b   1.000
_cell.length_c   1.000
_cell.angle_alpha   90.00
_cell.angle_beta   90.00
_cell.angle_gamma   90.00
#
_symmetry.space_group_name_H-M   'P 1'
#
loop_
_entity.id
_entity.type
_entity.pdbx_description
1 polymer ?
#
loop_
_entity_poly.entity_id
_entity_poly.type
_entity_poly.pdbx_seq_one_letter_code
_entity_poly.pdbx_strand_id
1 'polypeptide(L)'
;MKSVYRLLPTVLIALFVSAPVGSAHHSFTMFDRTVEKVVTGTVVRWTFNNPHSWLYLNIKNKDGSETLWSFEGSAPASLLQRGITGSTFEPGDTVTILYCPLKDGRPGGGLGWARLADGTFVNPADGGCTGSAEAIERWKVWLAKGYTSNIEAQNAR
;
A
#
# COMPACT_ATOMS: atom_id res chain seq x y z
N MET A 1 7.62 5.19 -76.44
CA MET A 1 6.97 6.41 -75.89
C MET A 1 5.48 6.07 -75.72
N LYS A 2 4.82 6.05 -74.56
CA LYS A 2 5.05 6.63 -73.23
C LYS A 2 4.47 5.67 -72.18
N SER A 3 5.19 5.44 -71.08
CA SER A 3 4.65 4.81 -69.86
C SER A 3 3.54 5.67 -69.28
N VAL A 4 2.50 5.04 -68.71
CA VAL A 4 1.65 5.70 -67.71
C VAL A 4 1.36 4.69 -66.60
N TYR A 5 2.14 4.77 -65.53
CA TYR A 5 1.83 4.15 -64.25
C TYR A 5 0.58 4.84 -63.68
N ARG A 6 -0.49 4.08 -63.40
CA ARG A 6 -1.62 4.58 -62.61
C ARG A 6 -1.42 4.15 -61.16
N LEU A 7 -1.14 5.14 -60.32
CA LEU A 7 -1.05 5.04 -58.86
C LEU A 7 -2.43 4.68 -58.27
N LEU A 8 -2.43 3.73 -57.34
CA LEU A 8 -3.55 3.29 -56.49
C LEU A 8 -3.98 4.38 -55.49
N PRO A 9 -5.17 4.29 -54.91
CA PRO A 9 -5.36 4.56 -53.49
C PRO A 9 -5.47 3.23 -52.76
N THR A 10 -4.37 2.84 -52.11
CA THR A 10 -4.36 1.76 -51.12
C THR A 10 -5.22 2.19 -49.94
N VAL A 11 -6.37 1.53 -49.75
CA VAL A 11 -7.20 1.72 -48.56
C VAL A 11 -6.46 1.10 -47.37
N LEU A 12 -5.79 1.92 -46.57
CA LEU A 12 -5.27 1.52 -45.26
C LEU A 12 -6.45 1.47 -44.27
N ILE A 13 -7.03 0.30 -44.08
CA ILE A 13 -7.88 0.04 -42.90
C ILE A 13 -6.91 -0.09 -41.71
N ALA A 14 -6.82 0.96 -40.91
CA ALA A 14 -6.17 0.90 -39.61
C ALA A 14 -7.06 0.07 -38.67
N LEU A 15 -6.76 -1.22 -38.52
CA LEU A 15 -7.27 -2.03 -37.41
C LEU A 15 -6.70 -1.46 -36.12
N PHE A 16 -7.46 -0.59 -35.45
CA PHE A 16 -7.28 -0.32 -34.03
C PHE A 16 -7.66 -1.60 -33.27
N VAL A 17 -6.68 -2.49 -33.08
CA VAL A 17 -6.79 -3.56 -32.10
C VAL A 17 -6.81 -2.88 -30.74
N SER A 18 -8.01 -2.67 -30.20
CA SER A 18 -8.21 -2.33 -28.80
C SER A 18 -7.68 -3.51 -27.98
N ALA A 19 -6.41 -3.45 -27.58
CA ALA A 19 -5.87 -4.38 -26.62
C ALA A 19 -6.81 -4.38 -25.40
N PRO A 20 -7.32 -5.55 -24.97
CA PRO A 20 -8.13 -5.59 -23.76
C PRO A 20 -7.28 -4.98 -22.64
N VAL A 21 -7.84 -3.98 -21.96
CA VAL A 21 -7.26 -3.41 -20.76
C VAL A 21 -7.13 -4.58 -19.79
N GLY A 22 -5.92 -5.15 -19.68
CA GLY A 22 -5.69 -6.33 -18.87
C GLY A 22 -6.13 -6.02 -17.45
N SER A 23 -7.14 -6.73 -16.95
CA SER A 23 -7.50 -6.68 -15.54
C SER A 23 -6.32 -7.26 -14.77
N ALA A 24 -5.49 -6.39 -14.18
CA ALA A 24 -4.46 -6.83 -13.26
C ALA A 24 -5.18 -7.40 -12.03
N HIS A 25 -5.15 -8.72 -11.87
CA HIS A 25 -5.62 -9.36 -10.65
C HIS A 25 -4.57 -9.16 -9.55
N HIS A 26 -4.79 -8.19 -8.67
CA HIS A 26 -3.99 -8.05 -7.44
C HIS A 26 -4.31 -9.23 -6.51
N SER A 27 -3.30 -10.03 -6.17
CA SER A 27 -3.45 -11.11 -5.18
C SER A 27 -3.04 -10.62 -3.81
N PHE A 28 -3.91 -10.84 -2.81
CA PHE A 28 -3.68 -10.49 -1.41
C PHE A 28 -3.76 -11.71 -0.48
N THR A 29 -3.62 -12.91 -1.04
CA THR A 29 -3.87 -14.18 -0.33
C THR A 29 -2.93 -14.42 0.84
N MET A 30 -1.71 -13.85 0.79
CA MET A 30 -0.68 -13.92 1.83
C MET A 30 -1.05 -13.14 3.10
N PHE A 31 -1.94 -12.15 3.01
CA PHE A 31 -2.35 -11.32 4.14
C PHE A 31 -3.60 -11.89 4.82
N ASP A 32 -3.61 -11.86 6.15
CA ASP A 32 -4.83 -12.07 6.92
C ASP A 32 -5.60 -10.75 7.03
N ARG A 33 -6.51 -10.54 6.09
CA ARG A 33 -7.35 -9.33 6.02
C ARG A 33 -8.47 -9.30 7.07
N THR A 34 -8.60 -10.35 7.90
CA THR A 34 -9.54 -10.37 9.03
C THR A 34 -8.90 -9.84 10.31
N VAL A 35 -7.57 -9.78 10.35
CA VAL A 35 -6.78 -9.30 11.47
C VAL A 35 -6.20 -7.93 11.13
N GLU A 36 -6.57 -6.94 11.92
CA GLU A 36 -6.07 -5.57 11.81
C GLU A 36 -5.23 -5.27 13.05
N LYS A 37 -3.97 -4.89 12.85
CA LYS A 37 -3.04 -4.55 13.94
C LYS A 37 -2.44 -3.17 13.74
N VAL A 38 -2.16 -2.47 14.84
CA VAL A 38 -1.44 -1.19 14.84
C VAL A 38 -0.08 -1.35 15.47
N VAL A 39 0.94 -0.78 14.83
CA VAL A 39 2.31 -0.75 15.36
C VAL A 39 2.98 0.58 15.07
N THR A 40 3.86 1.00 15.97
CA THR A 40 4.73 2.17 15.79
C THR A 40 6.15 1.70 15.56
N GLY A 41 6.82 2.28 14.58
CA GLY A 41 8.21 1.97 14.27
C GLY A 41 8.96 3.15 13.67
N THR A 42 10.27 3.00 13.57
CA THR A 42 11.16 3.97 12.93
C THR A 42 11.36 3.57 11.47
N VAL A 43 11.15 4.50 10.54
CA VAL A 43 11.34 4.27 9.12
C VAL A 43 12.81 3.98 8.84
N VAL A 44 13.06 2.82 8.25
CA VAL A 44 14.38 2.44 7.72
C VAL A 44 14.46 2.82 6.26
N ARG A 45 13.40 2.52 5.50
CA ARG A 45 13.36 2.76 4.05
C ARG A 45 11.92 2.79 3.54
N TRP A 46 11.69 3.66 2.57
CA TRP A 46 10.51 3.66 1.72
C TRP A 46 10.91 3.37 0.29
N THR A 47 10.63 2.16 -0.19
CA THR A 47 10.91 1.82 -1.59
C THR A 47 9.72 2.23 -2.44
N PHE A 48 9.79 3.40 -3.04
CA PHE A 48 8.74 3.97 -3.90
C PHE A 48 8.87 3.46 -5.34
N ASN A 49 8.71 2.14 -5.52
CA ASN A 49 8.94 1.45 -6.79
C ASN A 49 7.63 0.86 -7.36
N ASN A 50 7.58 0.72 -8.68
CA ASN A 50 6.49 0.03 -9.39
C ASN A 50 6.83 -1.48 -9.49
N PRO A 51 5.91 -2.44 -9.28
CA PRO A 51 4.45 -2.31 -9.15
C PRO A 51 3.91 -2.05 -7.74
N HIS A 52 4.70 -2.28 -6.68
CA HIS A 52 4.29 -2.06 -5.30
C HIS A 52 5.40 -1.34 -4.53
N SER A 53 5.00 -0.35 -3.73
CA SER A 53 5.91 0.31 -2.81
C SER A 53 5.98 -0.46 -1.48
N TRP A 54 7.10 -0.34 -0.76
CA TRP A 54 7.27 -1.05 0.51
C TRP A 54 7.85 -0.15 1.58
N LEU A 55 7.20 -0.16 2.76
CA LEU A 55 7.64 0.55 3.95
C LEU A 55 8.36 -0.42 4.87
N TYR A 56 9.61 -0.11 5.20
CA TYR A 56 10.45 -0.89 6.10
C TYR A 56 10.58 -0.13 7.42
N LEU A 57 10.20 -0.78 8.52
CA LEU A 57 10.24 -0.19 9.86
C LEU A 57 11.08 -1.05 10.80
N ASN A 58 11.90 -0.40 11.62
CA ASN A 58 12.39 -1.02 12.85
C ASN A 58 11.32 -0.90 13.92
N ILE A 59 10.91 -2.02 14.49
CA ILE A 59 9.92 -2.11 15.56
C ILE A 59 10.62 -2.63 16.81
N LYS A 60 10.47 -1.90 17.92
CA LYS A 60 11.03 -2.26 19.22
C LYS A 60 10.25 -3.42 19.83
N ASN A 61 10.99 -4.47 20.18
CA ASN A 61 10.51 -5.62 20.91
C ASN A 61 10.45 -5.31 22.41
N LYS A 62 9.76 -6.15 23.19
CA LYS A 62 9.61 -5.98 24.65
C LYS A 62 10.94 -6.07 25.41
N ASP A 63 11.92 -6.77 24.86
CA ASP A 63 13.26 -6.93 25.41
C ASP A 63 14.20 -5.76 25.05
N GLY A 64 13.70 -4.76 24.31
CA GLY A 64 14.47 -3.60 23.86
C GLY A 64 15.25 -3.82 22.56
N SER A 65 15.26 -5.03 21.99
CA SER A 65 15.82 -5.28 20.66
C SER A 65 14.90 -4.71 19.56
N GLU A 66 15.41 -4.57 18.34
CA GLU A 66 14.63 -4.12 17.18
C GLU A 66 14.53 -5.22 16.13
N THR A 67 13.35 -5.37 15.53
CA THR A 67 13.12 -6.24 14.38
C THR A 67 12.81 -5.38 13.17
N LEU A 68 13.41 -5.69 12.02
CA LEU A 68 13.04 -5.10 10.74
C LEU A 68 11.75 -5.76 10.21
N TRP A 69 10.72 -4.97 9.99
CA TRP A 69 9.45 -5.39 9.40
C TRP A 69 9.26 -4.73 8.04
N SER A 70 8.53 -5.41 7.15
CA SER A 70 8.24 -4.91 5.80
C SER A 70 6.74 -4.90 5.53
N PHE A 71 6.22 -3.79 5.01
CA PHE A 71 4.81 -3.59 4.73
C PHE A 71 4.58 -3.22 3.28
N GLU A 72 3.71 -3.97 2.59
CA GLU A 72 3.39 -3.77 1.18
C GLU A 72 2.35 -2.65 1.03
N GLY A 73 2.62 -1.70 0.15
CA GLY A 73 1.74 -0.58 -0.20
C GLY A 73 1.55 -0.44 -1.71
N SER A 74 0.76 0.56 -2.10
CA SER A 74 0.29 0.72 -3.46
C SER A 74 1.39 1.11 -4.46
N ALA A 75 1.05 1.03 -5.74
CA ALA A 75 1.91 1.48 -6.82
C ALA A 75 2.15 3.01 -6.72
N PRO A 76 3.34 3.52 -7.09
CA PRO A 76 3.64 4.94 -7.08
C PRO A 76 2.58 5.83 -7.74
N ALA A 77 1.99 5.41 -8.86
CA ALA A 77 0.94 6.18 -9.54
C ALA A 77 -0.30 6.39 -8.66
N SER A 78 -0.77 5.36 -7.95
CA SER A 78 -1.90 5.47 -7.02
C SER A 78 -1.54 6.25 -5.76
N LEU A 79 -0.30 6.14 -5.30
CA LEU A 79 0.21 6.87 -4.13
C LEU A 79 0.28 8.37 -4.40
N LEU A 80 0.80 8.77 -5.57
CA LEU A 80 0.86 10.19 -5.98
C LEU A 80 -0.53 10.82 -6.04
N GLN A 81 -1.54 10.09 -6.53
CA GLN A 81 -2.94 10.56 -6.53
C GLN A 81 -3.48 10.81 -5.11
N ARG A 82 -2.89 10.17 -4.10
CA ARG A 82 -3.25 10.31 -2.67
C ARG A 82 -2.28 11.25 -1.92
N GLY A 83 -1.42 11.97 -2.64
CA GLY A 83 -0.44 12.89 -2.06
C GLY A 83 0.76 12.22 -1.39
N ILE A 84 0.95 10.90 -1.58
CA ILE A 84 2.07 10.15 -1.03
C ILE A 84 3.18 10.08 -2.08
N THR A 85 4.37 10.57 -1.73
CA THR A 85 5.54 10.66 -2.60
C THR A 85 6.65 9.74 -2.10
N GLY A 86 7.79 9.73 -2.81
CA GLY A 86 9.01 9.06 -2.34
C GLY A 86 9.61 9.66 -1.07
N SER A 87 9.14 10.83 -0.62
CA SER A 87 9.62 11.53 0.58
C SER A 87 8.58 11.59 1.71
N THR A 88 7.44 10.89 1.59
CA THR A 88 6.42 10.87 2.66
C THR A 88 6.86 10.10 3.90
N PHE A 89 7.76 9.13 3.72
CA PHE A 89 8.33 8.34 4.81
C PHE A 89 9.85 8.40 4.70
N GLU A 90 10.48 9.34 5.39
CA GLU A 90 11.93 9.52 5.36
C GLU A 90 12.62 8.63 6.41
N PRO A 91 13.82 8.10 6.15
CA PRO A 91 14.56 7.35 7.15
C PRO A 91 14.75 8.13 8.46
N GLY A 92 14.44 7.49 9.58
CA GLY A 92 14.47 8.10 10.92
C GLY A 92 13.10 8.60 11.42
N ASP A 93 12.11 8.76 10.53
CA ASP A 93 10.77 9.15 10.94
C ASP A 93 10.13 8.11 11.86
N THR A 94 9.38 8.57 12.85
CA THR A 94 8.50 7.70 13.62
C THR A 94 7.12 7.70 13.01
N VAL A 95 6.63 6.53 12.64
CA VAL A 95 5.31 6.36 12.01
C VAL A 95 4.52 5.29 12.74
N THR A 96 3.22 5.52 12.92
CA THR A 96 2.28 4.51 13.41
C THR A 96 1.44 4.02 12.26
N ILE A 97 1.36 2.71 12.04
CA ILE A 97 0.65 2.14 10.91
C ILE A 97 -0.41 1.15 11.38
N LEU A 98 -1.51 1.09 10.63
CA LEU A 98 -2.36 -0.08 10.58
C LEU A 98 -1.79 -1.06 9.55
N TYR A 99 -1.84 -2.36 9.84
CA TYR A 99 -1.48 -3.40 8.89
C TYR A 99 -2.31 -4.67 9.09
N CYS A 100 -2.36 -5.48 8.04
CA CYS A 100 -2.95 -6.81 8.04
C CYS A 100 -1.81 -7.84 7.88
N PRO A 101 -1.56 -8.70 8.87
CA PRO A 101 -0.32 -9.47 8.96
C PRO A 101 -0.17 -10.52 7.86
N LEU A 102 1.07 -10.90 7.57
CA LEU A 102 1.35 -12.11 6.80
C LEU A 102 0.84 -13.35 7.55
N LYS A 103 0.16 -14.25 6.83
CA LYS A 103 -0.35 -15.52 7.40
C LYS A 103 0.73 -16.49 7.83
N ASP A 104 1.93 -16.37 7.26
CA ASP A 104 3.07 -17.24 7.56
C ASP A 104 3.85 -16.82 8.81
N GLY A 105 3.43 -15.74 9.49
CA GLY A 105 4.01 -15.28 10.75
C GLY A 105 5.28 -14.45 10.61
N ARG A 106 5.78 -14.19 9.39
CA ARG A 106 6.91 -13.27 9.19
C ARG A 106 6.56 -11.84 9.62
N PRO A 107 7.55 -11.04 10.06
CA PRO A 107 7.35 -9.66 10.49
C PRO A 107 6.97 -8.75 9.31
N GLY A 108 5.68 -8.53 9.11
CA GLY A 108 5.18 -7.70 8.01
C GLY A 108 3.72 -7.95 7.69
N GLY A 109 3.26 -7.33 6.61
CA GLY A 109 1.87 -7.43 6.17
C GLY A 109 1.50 -6.44 5.09
N GLY A 110 0.22 -6.42 4.73
CA GLY A 110 -0.35 -5.39 3.87
C GLY A 110 -0.51 -4.10 4.67
N LEU A 111 -0.03 -2.98 4.13
CA LEU A 111 -0.10 -1.68 4.77
C LEU A 111 -1.54 -1.12 4.68
N GLY A 112 -2.06 -0.63 5.79
CA GLY A 112 -3.34 0.07 5.88
C GLY A 112 -3.14 1.58 5.79
N TRP A 113 -3.75 2.33 6.71
CA TRP A 113 -3.40 3.74 6.92
C TRP A 113 -2.06 3.87 7.66
N ALA A 114 -1.38 4.99 7.45
CA ALA A 114 -0.23 5.40 8.26
C ALA A 114 -0.51 6.77 8.89
N ARG A 115 -0.13 6.94 10.15
CA ARG A 115 -0.16 8.20 10.90
C ARG A 115 1.28 8.70 11.04
N LEU A 116 1.54 9.84 10.42
CA LEU A 116 2.83 10.52 10.44
C LEU A 116 3.08 11.18 11.81
N ALA A 117 4.32 11.63 12.04
CA ALA A 117 4.74 12.24 13.30
C ALA A 117 3.95 13.52 13.66
N ASP A 118 3.52 14.28 12.66
CA ASP A 118 2.67 15.47 12.81
C ASP A 118 1.20 15.14 13.14
N GLY A 119 0.84 13.84 13.15
CA GLY A 119 -0.50 13.34 13.38
C GLY A 119 -1.37 13.19 12.14
N THR A 120 -0.88 13.58 10.96
CA THR A 120 -1.56 13.43 9.68
C THR A 120 -1.73 11.94 9.34
N PHE A 121 -2.93 11.57 8.89
CA PHE A 121 -3.19 10.22 8.36
C PHE A 121 -3.09 10.22 6.84
N VAL A 122 -2.40 9.22 6.29
CA VAL A 122 -2.28 8.95 4.86
C VAL A 122 -2.69 7.51 4.54
N ASN A 123 -3.14 7.27 3.30
CA ASN A 123 -3.60 5.96 2.84
C ASN A 123 -2.67 5.36 1.76
N PRO A 124 -1.60 4.66 2.17
CA PRO A 124 -0.71 3.95 1.25
C PRO A 124 -1.22 2.56 0.83
N ALA A 125 -2.40 2.12 1.30
CA ALA A 125 -2.88 0.76 1.10
C ALA A 125 -3.10 0.40 -0.38
N ASP A 126 -2.73 -0.81 -0.75
CA ASP A 126 -2.93 -1.39 -2.09
C ASP A 126 -4.16 -2.31 -2.20
N GLY A 127 -4.79 -2.64 -1.07
CA GLY A 127 -5.87 -3.62 -0.95
C GLY A 127 -5.55 -4.78 -0.01
N GLY A 128 -4.27 -4.99 0.31
CA GLY A 128 -3.78 -5.96 1.27
C GLY A 128 -4.22 -5.66 2.71
N CYS A 129 -4.52 -4.40 3.03
CA CYS A 129 -5.24 -3.98 4.23
C CYS A 129 -6.10 -2.75 3.94
N THR A 130 -6.89 -2.29 4.93
CA THR A 130 -7.72 -1.09 4.77
C THR A 130 -6.98 0.18 5.19
N GLY A 131 -7.03 1.22 4.36
CA GLY A 131 -6.61 2.58 4.71
C GLY A 131 -7.75 3.60 4.57
N SER A 132 -9.00 3.14 4.57
CA SER A 132 -10.20 3.96 4.40
C SER A 132 -10.38 4.99 5.53
N ALA A 133 -11.11 6.08 5.25
CA ALA A 133 -11.44 7.10 6.25
C ALA A 133 -12.28 6.50 7.39
N GLU A 134 -13.19 5.58 7.07
CA GLU A 134 -14.00 4.87 8.05
C GLU A 134 -13.15 4.00 8.98
N ALA A 135 -12.09 3.36 8.44
CA ALA A 135 -11.13 2.63 9.25
C ALA A 135 -10.33 3.57 10.16
N ILE A 136 -9.91 4.74 9.67
CA ILE A 136 -9.18 5.74 10.46
C ILE A 136 -10.05 6.20 11.66
N GLU A 137 -11.31 6.59 11.42
CA GLU A 137 -12.19 7.04 12.49
C GLU A 137 -12.47 5.94 13.52
N ARG A 138 -12.67 4.69 13.07
CA ARG A 138 -12.80 3.54 13.98
C ARG A 138 -11.55 3.35 14.84
N TRP A 139 -10.37 3.42 14.23
CA TRP A 139 -9.11 3.20 14.94
C TRP A 139 -8.75 4.35 15.87
N LYS A 140 -9.14 5.60 15.60
CA LYS A 140 -9.00 6.70 16.56
C LYS A 140 -9.67 6.37 17.90
N VAL A 141 -10.88 5.81 17.87
CA VAL A 141 -11.62 5.39 19.07
C VAL A 141 -10.92 4.25 19.81
N TRP A 142 -10.41 3.25 19.08
CA TRP A 142 -9.73 2.10 19.67
C TRP A 142 -8.35 2.44 20.24
N LEU A 143 -7.58 3.27 19.56
CA LEU A 143 -6.28 3.74 20.04
C LEU A 143 -6.41 4.60 21.30
N ALA A 144 -7.46 5.43 21.39
CA ALA A 144 -7.75 6.19 22.61
C ALA A 144 -8.03 5.29 23.83
N LYS A 145 -8.42 4.04 23.60
CA LYS A 145 -8.61 3.01 24.63
C LYS A 145 -7.38 2.10 24.82
N GLY A 146 -6.30 2.33 24.07
CA GLY A 146 -5.06 1.56 24.16
C GLY A 146 -5.06 0.24 23.38
N TYR A 147 -6.06 -0.03 22.53
CA TYR A 147 -6.06 -1.26 21.73
C TYR A 147 -5.12 -1.16 20.54
N THR A 148 -4.43 -2.26 20.25
CA THR A 148 -3.52 -2.37 19.09
C THR A 148 -3.92 -3.48 18.13
N SER A 149 -5.04 -4.15 18.39
CA SER A 149 -5.63 -5.19 17.55
C SER A 149 -7.15 -5.04 17.49
N ASN A 150 -7.74 -5.25 16.31
CA ASN A 150 -9.20 -5.27 16.19
C ASN A 150 -9.83 -6.40 17.03
N ILE A 151 -9.15 -7.54 17.15
CA ILE A 151 -9.60 -8.67 17.98
C ILE A 151 -9.67 -8.25 19.45
N GLU A 152 -8.63 -7.57 19.97
CA GLU A 152 -8.63 -7.05 21.34
C GLU A 152 -9.78 -6.07 21.56
N ALA A 153 -9.96 -5.13 20.63
CA ALA A 153 -10.98 -4.10 20.71
C ALA A 153 -12.42 -4.63 20.59
N GLN A 154 -12.62 -5.74 19.86
CA GLN A 154 -13.92 -6.39 19.69
C GLN A 154 -14.27 -7.27 20.90
N ASN A 155 -13.29 -7.97 21.48
CA ASN A 155 -13.50 -8.83 22.65
C ASN A 155 -13.77 -8.05 23.95
N ALA A 156 -13.46 -6.76 23.99
CA ALA A 156 -13.69 -5.90 25.14
C ALA A 156 -15.05 -5.20 25.14
N ARG A 157 -15.94 -5.52 24.19
CA ARG A 157 -17.31 -5.02 24.09
C ARG A 157 -18.29 -6.01 24.71
#